data_AF-A0A2W7N5X8-F1
#
_entry.id   AF-A0A2W7N5X8-F1
#
_cell.length_a   1.000
_cell.length_b   1.000
_cell.length_c   1.000
_cell.angle_alpha   90.00
_cell.angle_beta   90.00
_cell.angle_gamma   90.00
#
_symmetry.space_group_name_H-M   'P 1'
#
loop_
_entity.id
_entity.type
_entity.pdbx_description
1 polymer ?
#
loop_
_entity_poly.entity_id
_entity_poly.type
_entity_poly.pdbx_seq_one_letter_code
_entity_poly.pdbx_strand_id
1 'polypeptide(L)'
;MFMKYNILKNIALCLAVSSVLFTGCKDDDELGDAPRLFRPYGVLSATTQNLRPLINVDLEAPISGAEKYEMTLFKADSVVNGTVYYDSSKVVDQGTTTETTFTFGNEKFLTWDVNYTVLVKAVGASIESKYFTCAAVTSTDYPTSLKNIVASELIDTAVVVRWEDGDEKYSFIDLTDAKDSILQRFDISGVSDNKLAIVDKLKPSTSYKVKAYVGTMPTQPVEGEAFAAVPDADYRGKKVFKTLARQEYKVFTDLRNLTDEVAYTYLTTDFVASLPDSSVVILKGGVTYKISGLTFTANDIKFVTGYSLDGQAKLEMSSNFKLTPAATTKGIEFENIHFYTPGVDETTANYGGKYLFNIGSAEADAVLKHLTFKACTFKFFRGVCRIQAAATIEKFSASNCIFTYIAGFGIANADNAAAVIGEMSLINSTVSYADKVFVNTKNPTKTTKVTVEKCTFTNSPISDGKSYMFDFNGSSADFKFSKCIFAKSRDAVNGSICFRASKSADFSSCYKSSDFVWYYAVDATAPTGALDGVLLYSKDWTELFKAPADFDFTLKDEKFDGYKIAGDPRWW
;
A
#
# COMPACT_ATOMS: atom_id res chain seq x y z
N MET A 1 -44.84 45.18 0.46
CA MET A 1 -44.52 46.59 0.13
C MET A 1 -45.40 47.43 1.06
N PHE A 2 -45.01 48.18 2.09
CA PHE A 2 -43.77 48.82 2.53
C PHE A 2 -43.58 48.56 4.05
N MET A 3 -42.56 47.81 4.45
CA MET A 3 -42.17 47.67 5.85
C MET A 3 -40.67 47.93 5.95
N LYS A 4 -40.29 49.20 5.72
CA LYS A 4 -38.87 49.66 5.72
C LYS A 4 -38.65 51.07 6.30
N TYR A 5 -39.63 51.70 6.98
CA TYR A 5 -39.50 53.12 7.35
C TYR A 5 -39.96 53.57 8.75
N ASN A 6 -40.20 52.66 9.71
CA ASN A 6 -40.60 53.05 11.08
C ASN A 6 -39.65 52.63 12.21
N ILE A 7 -38.51 52.01 11.90
CA ILE A 7 -37.47 51.66 12.91
C ILE A 7 -36.39 52.76 13.03
N LEU A 8 -36.27 53.65 12.03
CA LEU A 8 -35.22 54.67 11.97
C LEU A 8 -35.49 55.97 12.76
N LYS A 9 -36.73 56.23 13.22
CA LYS A 9 -37.03 57.46 13.99
C LYS A 9 -37.02 57.30 15.51
N ASN A 10 -37.17 56.08 16.04
CA ASN A 10 -37.10 55.85 17.49
C ASN A 10 -35.69 55.49 17.98
N ILE A 11 -34.75 55.18 17.07
CA ILE A 11 -33.33 54.99 17.42
C ILE A 11 -32.62 56.35 17.62
N ALA A 12 -33.11 57.44 17.03
CA ALA A 12 -32.52 58.77 17.17
C ALA A 12 -32.82 59.46 18.52
N LEU A 13 -33.84 59.04 19.27
CA LEU A 13 -34.20 59.66 20.56
C LEU A 13 -33.56 58.97 21.77
N CYS A 14 -33.11 57.72 21.63
CA CYS A 14 -32.31 57.03 22.65
C CYS A 14 -30.80 57.35 22.57
N LEU A 15 -30.34 57.98 21.48
CA LEU A 15 -28.94 58.40 21.28
C LEU A 15 -28.62 59.82 21.80
N ALA A 16 -29.61 60.55 22.33
CA ALA A 16 -29.42 61.93 22.81
C ALA A 16 -29.55 62.12 24.33
N VAL A 17 -29.76 61.03 25.10
CA VAL A 17 -29.92 61.08 26.57
C VAL A 17 -28.83 60.29 27.32
N SER A 18 -27.84 59.76 26.60
CA SER A 18 -26.60 59.21 27.21
C SER A 18 -25.38 60.13 27.03
N SER A 19 -25.56 61.32 26.42
CA SER A 19 -24.50 62.29 26.12
C SER A 19 -24.24 63.32 27.22
N VAL A 20 -24.76 63.14 28.44
CA VAL A 20 -24.41 63.97 29.59
C VAL A 20 -24.37 63.07 30.83
N LEU A 21 -23.21 62.94 31.46
CA LEU A 21 -22.84 62.12 32.64
C LEU A 21 -21.88 60.94 32.42
N PHE A 22 -21.09 60.95 31.34
CA PHE A 22 -19.67 60.61 31.48
C PHE A 22 -18.90 61.90 31.72
N THR A 23 -18.91 62.36 32.97
CA THR A 23 -17.74 63.09 33.47
C THR A 23 -16.55 62.17 33.19
N GLY A 24 -15.67 62.59 32.29
CA GLY A 24 -14.40 61.90 32.09
C GLY A 24 -13.78 61.62 33.45
N CYS A 25 -13.20 60.43 33.62
CA CYS A 25 -12.07 60.36 34.54
C CYS A 25 -11.18 61.51 34.11
N LYS A 26 -10.96 62.45 35.03
CA LYS A 26 -9.82 63.35 34.90
C LYS A 26 -8.64 62.44 34.62
N ASP A 27 -7.84 62.80 33.62
CA ASP A 27 -6.48 62.30 33.54
C ASP A 27 -5.84 62.70 34.88
N ASP A 28 -5.82 61.76 35.83
CA ASP A 28 -4.91 61.81 36.96
C ASP A 28 -3.52 61.58 36.35
N ASP A 29 -2.97 62.64 35.77
CA ASP A 29 -1.67 62.75 35.12
C ASP A 29 -0.51 62.66 36.13
N GLU A 30 -0.67 61.95 37.25
CA GLU A 30 0.45 61.59 38.15
C GLU A 30 0.23 60.21 38.81
N LEU A 31 -0.12 59.19 38.01
CA LEU A 31 0.44 57.88 38.29
C LEU A 31 1.92 57.97 37.89
N GLY A 32 2.82 58.20 38.85
CA GLY A 32 4.26 58.30 38.59
C GLY A 32 4.79 57.10 37.78
N ASP A 33 6.02 57.22 37.26
CA ASP A 33 6.62 56.24 36.35
C ASP A 33 6.34 54.79 36.79
N ALA A 34 5.82 53.99 35.85
CA ALA A 34 5.49 52.60 36.12
C ALA A 34 6.73 51.89 36.70
N PRO A 35 6.62 51.20 37.85
CA PRO A 35 7.78 50.65 38.55
C PRO A 35 8.46 49.49 37.80
N ARG A 36 7.91 49.09 36.64
CA ARG A 36 8.41 48.03 35.76
C ARG A 36 7.81 48.15 34.36
N LEU A 37 8.49 47.57 33.38
CA LEU A 37 7.98 47.45 32.01
C LEU A 37 6.88 46.36 31.91
N PHE A 38 6.03 46.47 30.88
CA PHE A 38 5.10 45.41 30.52
C PHE A 38 5.87 44.15 30.10
N ARG A 39 5.32 42.97 30.43
CA ARG A 39 5.92 41.70 30.03
C ARG A 39 5.72 41.53 28.52
N PRO A 40 6.78 41.25 27.74
CA PRO A 40 6.63 40.91 26.35
C PRO A 40 5.88 39.58 26.21
N TYR A 41 5.10 39.43 25.14
CA TYR A 41 4.50 38.16 24.74
C TYR A 41 5.20 37.68 23.46
N GLY A 42 5.75 36.47 23.50
CA GLY A 42 6.52 35.88 22.41
C GLY A 42 5.91 34.60 21.87
N VAL A 43 5.85 34.47 20.55
CA VAL A 43 5.46 33.26 19.83
C VAL A 43 6.72 32.65 19.22
N LEU A 44 6.87 31.32 19.34
CA LEU A 44 8.00 30.61 18.76
C LEU A 44 7.60 29.92 17.45
N SER A 45 8.51 29.93 16.50
CA SER A 45 8.45 29.08 15.30
C SER A 45 9.79 28.40 15.06
N ALA A 46 9.78 27.24 14.41
CA ALA A 46 10.99 26.51 14.04
C ALA A 46 11.16 26.50 12.53
N THR A 47 12.38 26.79 12.06
CA THR A 47 12.75 26.77 10.64
C THR A 47 14.08 26.06 10.45
N THR A 48 14.44 25.81 9.19
CA THR A 48 15.75 25.27 8.82
C THR A 48 16.44 26.23 7.86
N GLN A 49 17.70 26.55 8.11
CA GLN A 49 18.54 27.29 7.18
C GLN A 49 19.96 26.71 7.17
N ASN A 50 20.56 26.54 6.00
CA ASN A 50 21.94 26.03 5.85
C ASN A 50 22.19 24.72 6.63
N LEU A 51 21.23 23.79 6.60
CA LEU A 51 21.25 22.54 7.38
C LEU A 51 21.46 22.77 8.88
N ARG A 52 20.80 23.80 9.43
CA ARG A 52 20.73 24.05 10.87
C ARG A 52 19.27 24.29 11.29
N PRO A 53 18.82 23.71 12.40
CA PRO A 53 17.53 24.06 12.97
C PRO A 53 17.64 25.42 13.65
N LEU A 54 16.66 26.27 13.40
CA LEU A 54 16.55 27.61 13.97
C LEU A 54 15.27 27.72 14.78
N ILE A 55 15.33 28.45 15.89
CA ILE A 55 14.16 28.84 16.68
C ILE A 55 14.00 30.35 16.56
N ASN A 56 12.91 30.78 15.92
CA ASN A 56 12.57 32.18 15.79
C ASN A 56 11.61 32.58 16.92
N VAL A 57 11.84 33.76 17.46
CA VAL A 57 11.04 34.41 18.50
C VAL A 57 10.43 35.65 17.87
N ASP A 58 9.11 35.71 17.81
CA ASP A 58 8.36 36.87 17.36
C ASP A 58 7.60 37.45 18.55
N LEU A 59 7.95 38.68 18.95
CA LEU A 59 7.23 39.43 19.98
C LEU A 59 6.02 40.12 19.35
N GLU A 60 4.87 40.05 20.02
CA GLU A 60 3.60 40.56 19.48
C GLU A 60 3.61 42.06 19.22
N ALA A 61 4.30 42.84 20.06
CA ALA A 61 4.44 44.28 19.92
C ALA A 61 5.70 44.79 20.63
N PRO A 62 6.26 45.94 20.21
CA PRO A 62 7.30 46.62 20.97
C PRO A 62 6.75 47.12 22.32
N ILE A 63 7.53 46.95 23.38
CA ILE A 63 7.21 47.41 24.72
C ILE A 63 7.70 48.86 24.89
N SER A 64 6.77 49.78 25.15
CA SER A 64 7.11 51.17 25.43
C SER A 64 8.09 51.28 26.60
N GLY A 65 9.18 52.05 26.43
CA GLY A 65 10.25 52.20 27.41
C GLY A 65 11.28 51.07 27.45
N ALA A 66 11.15 50.03 26.62
CA ALA A 66 12.18 49.02 26.44
C ALA A 66 13.27 49.51 25.48
N GLU A 67 14.53 49.37 25.89
CA GLU A 67 15.70 49.63 25.04
C GLU A 67 16.15 48.36 24.32
N LYS A 68 15.93 47.20 24.94
CA LYS A 68 16.27 45.89 24.40
C LYS A 68 15.41 44.78 25.02
N TYR A 69 15.46 43.61 24.41
CA TYR A 69 14.93 42.36 24.95
C TYR A 69 16.07 41.41 25.25
N GLU A 70 16.01 40.76 26.41
CA GLU A 70 16.92 39.70 26.80
C GLU A 70 16.19 38.35 26.71
N MET A 71 16.78 37.40 25.98
CA MET A 71 16.20 36.10 25.70
C MET A 71 17.13 34.98 26.13
N THR A 72 16.59 33.92 26.72
CA THR A 72 17.34 32.71 27.09
C THR A 72 16.60 31.48 26.58
N LEU A 73 17.30 30.67 25.80
CA LEU A 73 16.80 29.43 25.19
C LEU A 73 17.10 28.23 26.11
N PHE A 74 16.10 27.37 26.29
CA PHE A 74 16.20 26.12 27.03
C PHE A 74 15.65 24.96 26.21
N LYS A 75 16.17 23.75 26.44
CA LYS A 75 15.46 22.52 26.05
C LYS A 75 14.28 22.33 27.02
N ALA A 76 13.11 22.04 26.50
CA ALA A 76 11.95 21.70 27.30
C ALA A 76 12.01 20.22 27.70
N ASP A 77 11.95 19.94 29.00
CA ASP A 77 11.94 18.57 29.54
C ASP A 77 10.57 17.92 29.34
N SER A 78 9.49 18.68 29.51
CA SER A 78 8.12 18.21 29.25
C SER A 78 7.14 19.37 29.04
N VAL A 79 5.99 19.06 28.44
CA VAL A 79 4.85 19.97 28.33
C VAL A 79 3.61 19.27 28.88
N VAL A 80 2.99 19.83 29.91
CA VAL A 80 1.80 19.26 30.55
C VAL A 80 0.70 20.32 30.60
N ASN A 81 -0.43 20.07 29.95
CA ASN A 81 -1.57 21.00 29.88
C ASN A 81 -1.18 22.42 29.44
N GLY A 82 -0.27 22.53 28.46
CA GLY A 82 0.22 23.83 27.95
C GLY A 82 1.28 24.51 28.81
N THR A 83 1.63 23.96 29.98
CA THR A 83 2.75 24.45 30.81
C THR A 83 4.04 23.75 30.41
N VAL A 84 5.10 24.53 30.17
CA VAL A 84 6.42 24.03 29.79
C VAL A 84 7.30 23.90 31.04
N TYR A 85 7.93 22.73 31.19
CA TYR A 85 8.94 22.46 32.20
C TYR A 85 10.31 22.37 31.56
N TYR A 86 11.31 23.01 32.16
CA TYR A 86 12.70 23.02 31.73
C TYR A 86 13.62 23.21 32.93
N ASP A 87 14.83 22.68 32.85
CA ASP A 87 15.89 22.89 33.83
C ASP A 87 16.56 24.27 33.62
N SER A 88 16.26 25.22 34.50
CA SER A 88 16.79 26.59 34.42
C SER A 88 18.31 26.68 34.57
N SER A 89 18.99 25.62 35.01
CA SER A 89 20.46 25.55 35.07
C SER A 89 21.09 25.15 33.73
N LYS A 90 20.30 24.61 32.79
CA LYS A 90 20.77 24.10 31.49
C LYS A 90 20.41 25.04 30.35
N VAL A 91 21.01 26.22 30.40
CA VAL A 91 20.89 27.22 29.33
C VAL A 91 21.52 26.67 28.04
N VAL A 92 20.76 26.69 26.94
CA VAL A 92 21.25 26.32 25.61
C VAL A 92 21.95 27.52 24.98
N ASP A 93 21.27 28.67 24.97
CA ASP A 93 21.80 29.89 24.40
C ASP A 93 21.14 31.15 24.99
N GLN A 94 21.79 32.29 24.78
CA GLN A 94 21.32 33.59 25.24
C GLN A 94 21.55 34.65 24.17
N GLY A 95 20.64 35.60 24.08
CA GLY A 95 20.70 36.66 23.09
C GLY A 95 20.01 37.93 23.54
N THR A 96 20.38 39.03 22.90
CA THR A 96 19.73 40.33 23.08
C THR A 96 19.41 40.96 21.74
N THR A 97 18.28 41.66 21.64
CA THR A 97 17.88 42.38 20.43
C THR A 97 17.15 43.67 20.77
N THR A 98 17.23 44.66 19.89
CA THR A 98 16.41 45.87 19.93
C THR A 98 15.10 45.70 19.15
N GLU A 99 15.03 44.68 18.29
CA GLU A 99 13.88 44.40 17.44
C GLU A 99 12.85 43.49 18.14
N THR A 100 11.66 43.41 17.59
CA THR A 100 10.62 42.47 18.05
C THR A 100 10.83 41.05 17.55
N THR A 101 11.91 40.77 16.82
CA THR A 101 12.25 39.43 16.33
C THR A 101 13.67 39.03 16.75
N PHE A 102 13.87 37.73 16.98
CA PHE A 102 15.18 37.15 17.29
C PHE A 102 15.25 35.69 16.82
N THR A 103 16.42 35.24 16.38
CA THR A 103 16.62 33.85 15.90
C THR A 103 17.78 33.20 16.62
N PHE A 104 17.49 32.11 17.33
CA PHE A 104 18.51 31.18 17.84
C PHE A 104 18.88 30.14 16.79
N GLY A 105 20.11 29.61 16.86
CA GLY A 105 20.61 28.57 15.96
C GLY A 105 21.59 29.03 14.88
N ASN A 106 21.72 30.36 14.70
CA ASN A 106 22.67 30.94 13.74
C ASN A 106 24.13 30.69 14.16
N GLU A 107 24.46 31.01 15.42
CA GLU A 107 25.83 30.88 15.94
C GLU A 107 26.08 29.53 16.61
N LYS A 108 25.19 29.13 17.53
CA LYS A 108 25.25 27.84 18.22
C LYS A 108 24.33 26.84 17.57
N PHE A 109 24.85 25.65 17.26
CA PHE A 109 24.07 24.57 16.66
C PHE A 109 23.02 24.06 17.66
N LEU A 110 21.76 24.04 17.24
CA LEU A 110 20.68 23.46 18.02
C LEU A 110 20.51 21.98 17.65
N THR A 111 20.17 21.14 18.63
CA THR A 111 19.79 19.75 18.40
C THR A 111 18.50 19.69 17.58
N TRP A 112 18.46 18.85 16.54
CA TRP A 112 17.27 18.56 15.74
C TRP A 112 16.18 17.84 16.53
N ASP A 113 14.92 18.00 16.11
CA ASP A 113 13.77 17.29 16.69
C ASP A 113 13.65 17.38 18.23
N VAL A 114 14.05 18.51 18.80
CA VAL A 114 14.00 18.78 20.25
C VAL A 114 13.02 19.91 20.53
N ASN A 115 12.27 19.78 21.62
CA ASN A 115 11.41 20.86 22.10
C ASN A 115 12.26 21.93 22.78
N TYR A 116 12.10 23.18 22.34
CA TYR A 116 12.74 24.34 22.94
C TYR A 116 11.69 25.32 23.48
N THR A 117 12.07 26.05 24.51
CA THR A 117 11.31 27.20 25.03
C THR A 117 12.25 28.37 25.26
N VAL A 118 11.70 29.58 25.24
CA VAL A 118 12.44 30.83 25.42
C VAL A 118 11.85 31.59 26.58
N LEU A 119 12.71 32.10 27.44
CA LEU A 119 12.37 33.11 28.42
C LEU A 119 12.77 34.46 27.87
N VAL A 120 11.83 35.40 27.85
CA VAL A 120 12.05 36.75 27.35
C VAL A 120 11.64 37.80 28.39
N LYS A 121 12.45 38.85 28.55
CA LYS A 121 12.08 40.06 29.29
C LYS A 121 12.45 41.31 28.50
N ALA A 122 11.71 42.39 28.74
CA ALA A 122 12.03 43.72 28.25
C ALA A 122 12.91 44.45 29.27
N VAL A 123 13.94 45.15 28.80
CA VAL A 123 14.89 45.91 29.62
C VAL A 123 14.94 47.35 29.10
N GLY A 124 14.65 48.31 29.98
CA GLY A 124 14.81 49.75 29.74
C GLY A 124 15.97 50.32 30.54
N ALA A 125 16.12 51.64 30.56
CA ALA A 125 17.25 52.33 31.18
C ALA A 125 17.47 52.01 32.68
N SER A 126 16.37 51.99 33.46
CA SER A 126 16.40 51.78 34.92
C SER A 126 15.34 50.81 35.43
N ILE A 127 14.52 50.24 34.54
CA ILE A 127 13.41 49.35 34.85
C ILE A 127 13.38 48.16 33.89
N GLU A 128 12.91 47.01 34.37
CA GLU A 128 12.76 45.79 33.57
C GLU A 128 11.40 45.13 33.76
N SER A 129 10.98 44.31 32.81
CA SER A 129 9.79 43.48 32.95
C SER A 129 10.09 42.19 33.71
N LYS A 130 9.05 41.54 34.24
CA LYS A 130 9.16 40.11 34.59
C LYS A 130 9.36 39.27 33.31
N TYR A 131 9.99 38.10 33.44
CA TYR A 131 10.10 37.14 32.35
C TYR A 131 8.74 36.66 31.86
N PHE A 132 8.61 36.44 30.55
CA PHE A 132 7.57 35.64 29.94
C PHE A 132 8.19 34.34 29.43
N THR A 133 7.52 33.22 29.66
CA THR A 133 7.93 31.90 29.16
C THR A 133 7.10 31.59 27.93
N CYS A 134 7.75 31.52 26.77
CA CYS A 134 7.07 31.16 25.54
C CYS A 134 6.62 29.70 25.57
N ALA A 135 5.53 29.39 24.85
CA ALA A 135 5.15 28.01 24.59
C ALA A 135 6.29 27.27 23.90
N ALA A 136 6.44 25.97 24.17
CA ALA A 136 7.49 25.18 23.55
C ALA A 136 7.22 24.97 22.05
N VAL A 137 8.29 24.97 21.25
CA VAL A 137 8.26 24.60 19.84
C VAL A 137 9.25 23.48 19.59
N THR A 138 8.89 22.49 18.77
CA THR A 138 9.84 21.46 18.33
C THR A 138 10.68 22.05 17.20
N SER A 139 12.01 22.01 17.33
CA SER A 139 12.89 22.28 16.20
C SER A 139 12.55 21.35 15.04
N THR A 140 12.86 21.78 13.82
CA THR A 140 12.70 20.93 12.64
C THR A 140 13.50 19.62 12.77
N ASP A 141 13.21 18.64 11.92
CA ASP A 141 14.02 17.43 11.77
C ASP A 141 15.07 17.62 10.66
N TYR A 142 16.13 16.82 10.71
CA TYR A 142 17.15 16.84 9.67
C TYR A 142 16.53 16.43 8.32
N PRO A 143 16.80 17.14 7.21
CA PRO A 143 16.29 16.78 5.88
C PRO A 143 16.94 15.48 5.38
N THR A 144 16.32 14.35 5.73
CA THR A 144 16.86 13.02 5.55
C THR A 144 16.74 12.46 4.13
N SER A 145 17.70 11.64 3.73
CA SER A 145 17.66 10.78 2.54
C SER A 145 16.96 9.45 2.80
N LEU A 146 16.53 9.16 4.04
CA LEU A 146 15.66 8.03 4.33
C LEU A 146 14.35 8.14 3.54
N LYS A 147 13.95 7.05 2.90
CA LYS A 147 12.67 6.96 2.21
C LYS A 147 11.52 6.79 3.20
N ASN A 148 10.34 7.25 2.82
CA ASN A 148 9.14 6.89 3.55
C ASN A 148 8.92 5.38 3.41
N ILE A 149 8.68 4.72 4.54
CA ILE A 149 8.34 3.29 4.57
C ILE A 149 6.95 3.12 3.94
N VAL A 150 6.87 2.31 2.89
CA VAL A 150 5.59 2.00 2.24
C VAL A 150 5.00 0.69 2.79
N ALA A 151 3.71 0.47 2.58
CA ALA A 151 3.01 -0.68 3.16
C ALA A 151 3.58 -2.05 2.75
N SER A 152 4.17 -2.17 1.55
CA SER A 152 4.81 -3.41 1.08
C SER A 152 6.15 -3.71 1.74
N GLU A 153 6.73 -2.75 2.45
CA GLU A 153 8.03 -2.85 3.13
C GLU A 153 7.87 -3.15 4.62
N LEU A 154 6.65 -3.38 5.09
CA LEU A 154 6.32 -3.41 6.49
C LEU A 154 5.46 -4.62 6.81
N ILE A 155 5.86 -5.38 7.81
CA ILE A 155 5.08 -6.49 8.36
C ILE A 155 4.85 -6.29 9.87
N ASP A 156 4.24 -7.28 10.51
CA ASP A 156 3.96 -7.25 11.95
C ASP A 156 5.24 -7.34 12.80
N THR A 157 6.32 -7.90 12.25
CA THR A 157 7.56 -8.24 12.98
C THR A 157 8.84 -7.66 12.35
N ALA A 158 8.76 -6.96 11.23
CA ALA A 158 9.91 -6.41 10.53
C ALA A 158 9.55 -5.25 9.59
N VAL A 159 10.56 -4.50 9.17
CA VAL A 159 10.47 -3.43 8.18
C VAL A 159 11.71 -3.37 7.29
N VAL A 160 11.53 -3.00 6.02
CA VAL A 160 12.63 -2.59 5.13
C VAL A 160 12.81 -1.09 5.25
N VAL A 161 14.02 -0.68 5.62
CA VAL A 161 14.46 0.71 5.64
C VAL A 161 15.27 0.98 4.37
N ARG A 162 14.93 2.02 3.62
CA ARG A 162 15.67 2.44 2.42
C ARG A 162 16.14 3.88 2.52
N TRP A 163 17.19 4.19 1.76
CA TRP A 163 17.69 5.54 1.60
C TRP A 163 18.15 5.78 0.17
N GLU A 164 18.27 7.05 -0.21
CA GLU A 164 18.93 7.46 -1.47
C GLU A 164 20.38 7.83 -1.23
N ASP A 165 21.14 7.92 -2.33
CA ASP A 165 22.45 8.57 -2.29
C ASP A 165 22.24 10.03 -1.91
N GLY A 166 22.84 10.43 -0.80
CA GLY A 166 23.05 11.83 -0.46
C GLY A 166 24.52 12.21 -0.63
N ASP A 167 24.84 13.45 -0.28
CA ASP A 167 26.22 13.95 -0.23
C ASP A 167 27.09 13.19 0.80
N GLU A 168 26.44 12.52 1.76
CA GLU A 168 27.08 11.74 2.82
C GLU A 168 26.51 10.33 2.91
N LYS A 169 27.37 9.35 3.21
CA LYS A 169 27.00 7.95 3.35
C LYS A 169 26.63 7.62 4.80
N TYR A 170 25.43 7.12 5.01
CA TYR A 170 25.01 6.63 6.33
C TYR A 170 25.87 5.45 6.77
N SER A 171 26.27 5.46 8.02
CA SER A 171 27.17 4.47 8.61
C SER A 171 26.40 3.47 9.48
N PHE A 172 25.37 3.91 10.19
CA PHE A 172 24.52 3.06 11.02
C PHE A 172 23.12 3.64 11.19
N ILE A 173 22.17 2.81 11.62
CA ILE A 173 20.81 3.21 11.98
C ILE A 173 20.44 2.75 13.39
N ASP A 174 19.68 3.58 14.10
CA ASP A 174 19.05 3.21 15.37
C ASP A 174 17.54 3.00 15.17
N LEU A 175 17.04 1.88 15.69
CA LEU A 175 15.63 1.68 15.93
C LEU A 175 15.30 2.15 17.34
N THR A 176 14.37 3.09 17.48
CA THR A 176 13.90 3.57 18.78
C THR A 176 12.41 3.32 18.97
N ASP A 177 11.99 3.29 20.23
CA ASP A 177 10.57 3.39 20.57
C ASP A 177 10.04 4.84 20.38
N ALA A 178 8.76 5.05 20.71
CA ALA A 178 8.14 6.37 20.64
C ALA A 178 8.76 7.41 21.60
N LYS A 179 9.46 6.95 22.65
CA LYS A 179 10.14 7.77 23.67
C LYS A 179 11.62 7.98 23.37
N ASP A 180 12.07 7.62 22.16
CA ASP A 180 13.47 7.72 21.71
C ASP A 180 14.46 6.81 22.46
N SER A 181 13.97 5.79 23.16
CA SER A 181 14.83 4.74 23.73
C SER A 181 15.34 3.85 22.59
N ILE A 182 16.66 3.71 22.46
CA ILE A 182 17.27 2.85 21.44
C ILE A 182 17.02 1.39 21.81
N LEU A 183 16.44 0.65 20.86
CA LEU A 183 16.11 -0.77 20.99
C LEU A 183 17.13 -1.64 20.28
N GLN A 184 17.59 -1.20 19.10
CA GLN A 184 18.55 -1.90 18.26
C GLN A 184 19.39 -0.88 17.48
N ARG A 185 20.67 -1.19 17.26
CA ARG A 185 21.58 -0.42 16.38
C ARG A 185 22.16 -1.33 15.32
N PHE A 186 22.09 -0.91 14.07
CA PHE A 186 22.54 -1.69 12.92
C PHE A 186 23.68 -0.98 12.21
N ASP A 187 24.82 -1.65 12.06
CA ASP A 187 25.88 -1.21 11.16
C ASP A 187 25.41 -1.39 9.71
N ILE A 188 25.40 -0.31 8.94
CA ILE A 188 25.03 -0.33 7.51
C ILE A 188 26.18 0.15 6.61
N SER A 189 27.37 0.36 7.18
CA SER A 189 28.55 0.87 6.46
C SER A 189 29.00 -0.05 5.31
N GLY A 190 28.77 -1.36 5.45
CA GLY A 190 29.07 -2.37 4.41
C GLY A 190 27.91 -2.70 3.46
N VAL A 191 26.74 -2.07 3.61
CA VAL A 191 25.51 -2.41 2.85
C VAL A 191 25.31 -1.47 1.64
N SER A 192 26.38 -0.79 1.21
CA SER A 192 26.33 0.40 0.34
C SER A 192 25.69 0.20 -1.02
N ASP A 193 25.67 -1.03 -1.55
CA ASP A 193 25.29 -1.24 -2.95
C ASP A 193 23.77 -1.42 -3.13
N ASN A 194 23.07 -1.88 -2.09
CA ASN A 194 21.62 -2.16 -2.15
C ASN A 194 20.74 -1.08 -1.48
N LYS A 195 21.35 -0.14 -0.75
CA LYS A 195 20.68 1.02 -0.09
C LYS A 195 19.44 0.64 0.71
N LEU A 196 19.51 -0.50 1.40
CA LEU A 196 18.43 -1.03 2.21
C LEU A 196 18.97 -1.78 3.42
N ALA A 197 18.19 -1.79 4.50
CA ALA A 197 18.40 -2.63 5.67
C ALA A 197 17.07 -3.24 6.10
N ILE A 198 17.09 -4.50 6.57
CA ILE A 198 15.93 -5.13 7.18
C ILE A 198 16.08 -5.05 8.68
N VAL A 199 15.10 -4.45 9.34
CA VAL A 199 15.00 -4.38 10.80
C VAL A 199 13.93 -5.38 11.23
N ASP A 200 14.31 -6.38 12.02
CA ASP A 200 13.44 -7.48 12.42
C ASP A 200 13.23 -7.55 13.94
N LYS A 201 12.54 -8.62 14.38
CA LYS A 201 12.19 -8.90 15.79
C LYS A 201 11.36 -7.77 16.43
N LEU A 202 10.55 -7.11 15.61
CA LEU A 202 9.64 -6.06 16.05
C LEU A 202 8.38 -6.69 16.68
N LYS A 203 7.70 -5.89 17.49
CA LYS A 203 6.40 -6.25 18.07
C LYS A 203 5.29 -5.81 17.13
N PRO A 204 4.22 -6.61 16.94
CA PRO A 204 3.03 -6.19 16.19
C PRO A 204 2.37 -4.94 16.76
N SER A 205 1.67 -4.19 15.91
CA SER A 205 0.90 -2.99 16.27
C SER A 205 1.69 -1.91 17.05
N THR A 206 3.01 -1.87 16.91
CA THR A 206 3.90 -1.03 17.72
C THR A 206 4.53 0.07 16.86
N SER A 207 4.55 1.30 17.37
CA SER A 207 5.17 2.44 16.69
C SER A 207 6.66 2.52 17.02
N TYR A 208 7.46 2.74 15.99
CA TYR A 208 8.91 2.85 16.06
C TYR A 208 9.40 4.07 15.28
N LYS A 209 10.62 4.49 15.58
CA LYS A 209 11.38 5.44 14.76
C LYS A 209 12.66 4.75 14.29
N VAL A 210 13.03 4.96 13.04
CA VAL A 210 14.37 4.64 12.53
C VAL A 210 15.10 5.96 12.35
N LYS A 211 16.28 6.08 12.95
CA LYS A 211 17.17 7.25 12.89
C LYS A 211 18.44 6.89 12.14
N ALA A 212 18.86 7.72 11.20
CA ALA A 212 20.10 7.51 10.44
C ALA A 212 21.24 8.38 10.97
N TYR A 213 22.45 7.85 10.89
CA TYR A 213 23.67 8.52 11.35
C TYR A 213 24.83 8.33 10.38
N VAL A 214 25.76 9.28 10.41
CA VAL A 214 27.08 9.20 9.75
C VAL A 214 28.18 9.01 10.79
N GLY A 215 29.41 8.81 10.34
CA GLY A 215 30.59 8.75 11.22
C GLY A 215 30.84 7.36 11.80
N THR A 216 31.55 7.30 12.93
CA THR A 216 31.93 6.03 13.52
C THR A 216 30.80 5.49 14.38
N MET A 217 30.33 4.29 14.08
CA MET A 217 29.33 3.62 14.90
C MET A 217 29.90 3.36 16.31
N PRO A 218 29.21 3.80 17.38
CA PRO A 218 29.63 3.46 18.74
C PRO A 218 29.55 1.96 18.98
N THR A 219 30.42 1.44 19.85
CA THR A 219 30.46 0.02 20.21
C THR A 219 29.09 -0.47 20.68
N GLN A 220 28.72 -1.67 20.24
CA GLN A 220 27.49 -2.33 20.71
C GLN A 220 27.57 -2.55 22.23
N PRO A 221 26.50 -2.26 22.98
CA PRO A 221 26.48 -2.52 24.41
C PRO A 221 26.54 -4.02 24.70
N VAL A 222 27.05 -4.39 25.87
CA VAL A 222 26.87 -5.73 26.42
C VAL A 222 25.38 -5.92 26.73
N GLU A 223 24.87 -7.15 26.65
CA GLU A 223 23.48 -7.46 26.96
C GLU A 223 23.06 -6.88 28.33
N GLY A 224 22.02 -6.04 28.33
CA GLY A 224 21.50 -5.36 29.53
C GLY A 224 22.03 -3.93 29.75
N GLU A 225 23.03 -3.47 28.99
CA GLU A 225 23.50 -2.09 29.05
C GLU A 225 22.78 -1.17 28.06
N ALA A 226 22.77 0.14 28.35
CA ALA A 226 22.19 1.13 27.47
C ALA A 226 23.11 1.40 26.27
N PHE A 227 22.51 1.67 25.11
CA PHE A 227 23.24 2.14 23.93
C PHE A 227 23.89 3.50 24.22
N ALA A 228 25.15 3.65 23.81
CA ALA A 228 25.84 4.93 23.87
C ALA A 228 25.14 5.98 22.99
N ALA A 229 25.06 7.20 23.52
CA ALA A 229 24.54 8.35 22.79
C ALA A 229 25.41 8.67 21.57
N VAL A 230 24.77 9.16 20.51
CA VAL A 230 25.42 9.61 19.28
C VAL A 230 25.48 11.13 19.29
N PRO A 231 26.59 11.76 18.87
CA PRO A 231 26.65 13.21 18.73
C PRO A 231 25.54 13.74 17.81
N ASP A 232 24.92 14.86 18.20
CA ASP A 232 23.86 15.50 17.40
C ASP A 232 24.33 15.89 15.99
N ALA A 233 25.62 16.17 15.83
CA ALA A 233 26.26 16.50 14.56
C ALA A 233 26.27 15.33 13.55
N ASP A 234 26.13 14.09 14.02
CA ASP A 234 26.16 12.88 13.19
C ASP A 234 24.75 12.42 12.76
N TYR A 235 23.70 12.99 13.36
CA TYR A 235 22.31 12.64 13.05
C TYR A 235 21.89 13.12 11.65
N ARG A 236 21.18 12.26 10.90
CA ARG A 236 20.71 12.51 9.53
C ARG A 236 19.22 12.26 9.33
N GLY A 237 18.45 12.46 10.40
CA GLY A 237 16.99 12.47 10.36
C GLY A 237 16.38 11.10 10.62
N LYS A 238 15.03 11.06 10.65
CA LYS A 238 14.29 9.86 11.04
C LYS A 238 13.10 9.56 10.13
N LYS A 239 12.59 8.34 10.26
CA LYS A 239 11.27 7.94 9.78
C LYS A 239 10.51 7.21 10.87
N VAL A 240 9.22 7.51 10.96
CA VAL A 240 8.30 6.89 11.91
C VAL A 240 7.44 5.89 11.15
N PHE A 241 7.22 4.72 11.75
CA PHE A 241 6.32 3.71 11.22
C PHE A 241 5.65 2.96 12.36
N LYS A 242 4.60 2.21 12.02
CA LYS A 242 3.88 1.34 12.96
C LYS A 242 3.74 -0.02 12.32
N THR A 243 4.25 -1.07 12.96
CA THR A 243 4.12 -2.45 12.48
C THR A 243 2.66 -2.87 12.35
N LEU A 244 2.41 -3.83 11.46
CA LEU A 244 1.06 -4.37 11.27
C LEU A 244 0.58 -5.09 12.53
N ALA A 245 -0.73 -5.22 12.67
CA ALA A 245 -1.30 -6.14 13.64
C ALA A 245 -0.89 -7.57 13.29
N ARG A 246 -0.81 -8.44 14.30
CA ARG A 246 -0.52 -9.86 14.09
C ARG A 246 -1.61 -10.48 13.20
N GLN A 247 -1.21 -11.37 12.30
CA GLN A 247 -2.19 -12.23 11.61
C GLN A 247 -2.78 -13.23 12.60
N GLU A 248 -4.08 -13.14 12.82
CA GLU A 248 -4.81 -14.04 13.70
C GLU A 248 -5.92 -14.77 12.94
N TYR A 249 -6.02 -16.07 13.20
CA TYR A 249 -7.02 -16.96 12.64
C TYR A 249 -7.56 -17.85 13.75
N LYS A 250 -8.84 -18.26 13.64
CA LYS A 250 -9.48 -19.08 14.68
C LYS A 250 -8.96 -20.52 14.71
N VAL A 251 -8.79 -21.13 13.54
CA VAL A 251 -8.29 -22.49 13.34
C VAL A 251 -7.19 -22.41 12.30
N PHE A 252 -5.94 -22.64 12.70
CA PHE A 252 -4.82 -22.50 11.78
C PHE A 252 -3.67 -23.45 12.07
N THR A 253 -2.87 -23.68 11.03
CA THR A 253 -1.56 -24.31 11.09
C THR A 253 -0.53 -23.33 10.53
N ASP A 254 0.46 -22.95 11.34
CA ASP A 254 1.48 -21.98 10.95
C ASP A 254 2.78 -22.69 10.53
N LEU A 255 3.11 -22.61 9.25
CA LEU A 255 4.28 -23.24 8.66
C LEU A 255 5.47 -22.28 8.53
N ARG A 256 5.36 -21.04 9.04
CA ARG A 256 6.42 -20.02 8.90
C ARG A 256 7.73 -20.37 9.61
N ASN A 257 7.69 -21.28 10.59
CA ASN A 257 8.87 -21.70 11.33
C ASN A 257 9.56 -22.93 10.72
N LEU A 258 9.02 -23.51 9.64
CA LEU A 258 9.69 -24.62 8.95
C LEU A 258 10.98 -24.14 8.27
N THR A 259 11.99 -25.01 8.26
CA THR A 259 13.13 -24.84 7.36
C THR A 259 12.67 -25.03 5.93
N ASP A 260 13.37 -24.40 4.98
CA ASP A 260 13.00 -24.46 3.57
C ASP A 260 13.02 -25.91 3.03
N GLU A 261 13.96 -26.74 3.52
CA GLU A 261 14.04 -28.16 3.19
C GLU A 261 12.80 -28.94 3.63
N VAL A 262 12.34 -28.74 4.87
CA VAL A 262 11.14 -29.42 5.40
C VAL A 262 9.89 -28.90 4.71
N ALA A 263 9.79 -27.58 4.50
CA ALA A 263 8.68 -26.94 3.81
C ALA A 263 8.50 -27.50 2.40
N TYR A 264 9.60 -27.76 1.68
CA TYR A 264 9.57 -28.23 0.30
C TYR A 264 8.73 -29.49 0.10
N THR A 265 8.68 -30.41 1.07
CA THR A 265 7.89 -31.66 0.97
C THR A 265 6.70 -31.73 1.91
N TYR A 266 6.40 -30.66 2.65
CA TYR A 266 5.44 -30.70 3.76
C TYR A 266 3.98 -30.89 3.33
N LEU A 267 3.59 -30.27 2.19
CA LEU A 267 2.21 -30.27 1.73
C LEU A 267 1.86 -31.57 1.00
N THR A 268 1.23 -32.49 1.72
CA THR A 268 0.80 -33.81 1.24
C THR A 268 -0.71 -33.99 1.37
N THR A 269 -1.28 -35.02 0.72
CA THR A 269 -2.69 -35.41 0.91
C THR A 269 -2.99 -35.75 2.38
N ASP A 270 -2.08 -36.43 3.07
CA ASP A 270 -2.27 -36.80 4.48
C ASP A 270 -2.29 -35.57 5.39
N PHE A 271 -1.42 -34.59 5.11
CA PHE A 271 -1.46 -33.29 5.78
C PHE A 271 -2.84 -32.64 5.60
N VAL A 272 -3.33 -32.54 4.37
CA VAL A 272 -4.65 -31.92 4.08
C VAL A 272 -5.80 -32.69 4.71
N ALA A 273 -5.74 -34.03 4.73
CA ALA A 273 -6.75 -34.86 5.36
C ALA A 273 -6.76 -34.72 6.89
N SER A 274 -5.62 -34.36 7.50
CA SER A 274 -5.51 -34.12 8.94
C SER A 274 -6.06 -32.77 9.40
N LEU A 275 -6.24 -31.81 8.48
CA LEU A 275 -6.69 -30.47 8.82
C LEU A 275 -8.17 -30.50 9.25
N PRO A 276 -8.55 -29.85 10.36
CA PRO A 276 -9.95 -29.67 10.72
C PRO A 276 -10.68 -28.79 9.69
N ASP A 277 -12.01 -28.84 9.71
CA ASP A 277 -12.83 -27.97 8.88
C ASP A 277 -12.61 -26.48 9.21
N SER A 278 -12.70 -25.61 8.20
CA SER A 278 -12.40 -24.17 8.29
C SER A 278 -10.95 -23.83 8.67
N SER A 279 -9.99 -24.69 8.32
CA SER A 279 -8.57 -24.48 8.63
C SER A 279 -7.91 -23.45 7.72
N VAL A 280 -7.04 -22.63 8.32
CA VAL A 280 -6.11 -21.75 7.60
C VAL A 280 -4.68 -22.28 7.72
N VAL A 281 -4.04 -22.58 6.60
CA VAL A 281 -2.63 -22.95 6.52
C VAL A 281 -1.82 -21.71 6.15
N ILE A 282 -0.98 -21.25 7.07
CA ILE A 282 -0.13 -20.06 6.89
C ILE A 282 1.23 -20.52 6.35
N LEU A 283 1.52 -20.19 5.10
CA LEU A 283 2.77 -20.51 4.44
C LEU A 283 3.83 -19.43 4.67
N LYS A 284 5.08 -19.84 4.84
CA LYS A 284 6.25 -18.94 4.81
C LYS A 284 6.38 -18.29 3.43
N GLY A 285 6.40 -16.95 3.38
CA GLY A 285 6.66 -16.20 2.15
C GLY A 285 8.08 -16.43 1.62
N GLY A 286 8.27 -16.30 0.30
CA GLY A 286 9.55 -16.55 -0.37
C GLY A 286 9.92 -18.02 -0.56
N VAL A 287 9.39 -18.92 0.28
CA VAL A 287 9.69 -20.36 0.30
C VAL A 287 8.86 -21.15 -0.70
N THR A 288 9.48 -22.18 -1.28
CA THR A 288 8.86 -23.11 -2.22
C THR A 288 8.35 -24.37 -1.51
N TYR A 289 7.13 -24.76 -1.82
CA TYR A 289 6.51 -26.03 -1.43
C TYR A 289 6.20 -26.82 -2.70
N LYS A 290 6.73 -28.04 -2.81
CA LYS A 290 6.49 -28.92 -3.94
C LYS A 290 5.16 -29.63 -3.80
N ILE A 291 4.33 -29.50 -4.82
CA ILE A 291 3.09 -30.25 -4.94
C ILE A 291 3.31 -31.44 -5.88
N SER A 292 3.48 -32.61 -5.30
CA SER A 292 3.59 -33.89 -6.04
C SER A 292 2.23 -34.56 -6.28
N GLY A 293 1.16 -33.92 -5.81
CA GLY A 293 -0.23 -34.37 -5.91
C GLY A 293 -0.90 -34.22 -4.57
N LEU A 294 -2.05 -33.53 -4.53
CA LEU A 294 -2.77 -33.24 -3.30
C LEU A 294 -4.26 -33.40 -3.57
N THR A 295 -4.91 -34.22 -2.76
CA THR A 295 -6.37 -34.46 -2.85
C THR A 295 -7.07 -33.76 -1.69
N PHE A 296 -8.02 -32.88 -2.03
CA PHE A 296 -8.83 -32.18 -1.05
C PHE A 296 -9.99 -33.05 -0.55
N THR A 297 -10.27 -32.95 0.74
CA THR A 297 -11.34 -33.66 1.45
C THR A 297 -12.60 -32.79 1.53
N ALA A 298 -13.63 -33.21 2.29
CA ALA A 298 -14.89 -32.47 2.42
C ALA A 298 -14.79 -31.10 3.13
N ASN A 299 -13.62 -30.74 3.67
CA ASN A 299 -13.41 -29.56 4.52
C ASN A 299 -13.38 -28.24 3.73
N ASP A 300 -13.53 -27.13 4.45
CA ASP A 300 -13.21 -25.78 4.03
C ASP A 300 -11.77 -25.44 4.42
N ILE A 301 -10.88 -25.23 3.46
CA ILE A 301 -9.45 -25.03 3.70
C ILE A 301 -8.94 -23.81 2.94
N LYS A 302 -8.21 -22.96 3.66
CA LYS A 302 -7.52 -21.80 3.10
C LYS A 302 -6.00 -21.96 3.22
N PHE A 303 -5.27 -21.65 2.15
CA PHE A 303 -3.82 -21.46 2.16
C PHE A 303 -3.53 -19.98 1.97
N VAL A 304 -2.66 -19.43 2.81
CA VAL A 304 -2.31 -18.01 2.76
C VAL A 304 -0.82 -17.83 2.99
N THR A 305 -0.18 -16.97 2.20
CA THR A 305 1.17 -16.49 2.57
C THR A 305 1.07 -15.61 3.80
N GLY A 306 1.74 -16.01 4.88
CA GLY A 306 1.85 -15.15 6.06
C GLY A 306 2.64 -13.88 5.75
N TYR A 307 2.51 -12.83 6.57
CA TYR A 307 3.24 -11.59 6.34
C TYR A 307 4.74 -11.86 6.18
N SER A 308 5.30 -11.40 5.06
CA SER A 308 6.68 -11.63 4.67
C SER A 308 7.18 -10.47 3.81
N LEU A 309 8.47 -10.15 3.98
CA LEU A 309 9.20 -9.22 3.12
C LEU A 309 9.84 -9.95 1.91
N ASP A 310 9.85 -11.28 1.91
CA ASP A 310 10.41 -12.13 0.85
C ASP A 310 9.41 -12.45 -0.27
N GLY A 311 8.23 -11.82 -0.22
CA GLY A 311 7.16 -11.99 -1.20
C GLY A 311 6.30 -13.25 -0.97
N GLN A 312 5.68 -13.73 -2.04
CA GLN A 312 4.69 -14.82 -1.99
C GLN A 312 5.33 -16.17 -1.66
N ALA A 313 4.62 -17.01 -0.90
CA ALA A 313 4.91 -18.44 -0.87
C ALA A 313 4.68 -19.03 -2.26
N LYS A 314 5.52 -19.99 -2.65
CA LYS A 314 5.53 -20.56 -3.99
C LYS A 314 5.08 -22.01 -3.96
N LEU A 315 4.08 -22.36 -4.75
CA LEU A 315 3.65 -23.74 -4.95
C LEU A 315 4.14 -24.24 -6.30
N GLU A 316 5.15 -25.12 -6.24
CA GLU A 316 5.75 -25.76 -7.40
C GLU A 316 4.91 -26.98 -7.82
N MET A 317 4.25 -26.89 -8.96
CA MET A 317 3.28 -27.89 -9.41
C MET A 317 3.96 -28.99 -10.25
N SER A 318 4.40 -30.06 -9.58
CA SER A 318 4.87 -31.28 -10.28
C SER A 318 3.71 -32.19 -10.71
N SER A 319 2.57 -32.08 -10.02
CA SER A 319 1.30 -32.77 -10.28
C SER A 319 0.14 -31.81 -10.06
N ASN A 320 -1.10 -32.30 -10.19
CA ASN A 320 -2.31 -31.48 -10.06
C ASN A 320 -2.97 -31.68 -8.69
N PHE A 321 -3.76 -30.70 -8.28
CA PHE A 321 -4.77 -30.82 -7.24
C PHE A 321 -5.97 -31.64 -7.72
N LYS A 322 -6.54 -32.37 -6.78
CA LYS A 322 -7.65 -33.30 -6.97
C LYS A 322 -8.70 -33.12 -5.87
N LEU A 323 -9.89 -33.65 -6.11
CA LEU A 323 -10.96 -33.72 -5.13
C LEU A 323 -11.22 -35.17 -4.74
N THR A 324 -11.72 -35.39 -3.54
CA THR A 324 -12.20 -36.72 -3.15
C THR A 324 -13.46 -37.06 -3.97
N PRO A 325 -13.53 -38.23 -4.66
CA PRO A 325 -14.70 -38.62 -5.44
C PRO A 325 -15.96 -38.73 -4.58
N ALA A 326 -17.11 -38.39 -5.17
CA ALA A 326 -18.43 -38.32 -4.53
C ALA A 326 -18.50 -37.46 -3.24
N ALA A 327 -17.45 -36.70 -2.91
CA ALA A 327 -17.43 -35.85 -1.74
C ALA A 327 -17.92 -34.44 -2.07
N THR A 328 -18.56 -33.80 -1.10
CA THR A 328 -18.86 -32.37 -1.14
C THR A 328 -17.80 -31.61 -0.34
N THR A 329 -16.82 -31.05 -1.03
CA THR A 329 -15.82 -30.12 -0.48
C THR A 329 -16.46 -28.75 -0.29
N LYS A 330 -16.43 -28.24 0.94
CA LYS A 330 -17.05 -26.95 1.26
C LYS A 330 -16.34 -25.81 0.57
N GLY A 331 -15.01 -25.76 0.60
CA GLY A 331 -14.26 -24.61 0.14
C GLY A 331 -12.78 -24.86 -0.01
N ILE A 332 -12.18 -24.29 -1.05
CA ILE A 332 -10.73 -24.20 -1.18
C ILE A 332 -10.38 -22.76 -1.55
N GLU A 333 -9.60 -22.11 -0.70
CA GLU A 333 -9.13 -20.74 -0.91
C GLU A 333 -7.60 -20.69 -0.93
N PHE A 334 -7.06 -19.91 -1.88
CA PHE A 334 -5.65 -19.54 -1.90
C PHE A 334 -5.53 -18.01 -1.89
N GLU A 335 -4.74 -17.50 -0.96
CA GLU A 335 -4.47 -16.06 -0.83
C GLU A 335 -2.97 -15.77 -0.87
N ASN A 336 -2.57 -14.86 -1.76
CA ASN A 336 -1.21 -14.37 -1.90
C ASN A 336 -0.17 -15.46 -2.23
N ILE A 337 -0.52 -16.41 -3.11
CA ILE A 337 0.32 -17.55 -3.50
C ILE A 337 0.81 -17.41 -4.95
N HIS A 338 2.08 -17.76 -5.20
CA HIS A 338 2.61 -17.92 -6.56
C HIS A 338 2.60 -19.41 -6.96
N PHE A 339 1.82 -19.75 -7.98
CA PHE A 339 1.80 -21.08 -8.59
C PHE A 339 2.65 -21.10 -9.85
N TYR A 340 3.49 -22.12 -10.01
CA TYR A 340 4.23 -22.32 -11.26
C TYR A 340 4.50 -23.78 -11.56
N THR A 341 4.70 -24.09 -12.84
CA THR A 341 5.27 -25.37 -13.28
C THR A 341 6.80 -25.26 -13.37
N PRO A 342 7.59 -26.12 -12.72
CA PRO A 342 9.04 -26.05 -12.75
C PRO A 342 9.62 -26.48 -14.11
N GLY A 343 10.75 -25.89 -14.50
CA GLY A 343 11.50 -26.29 -15.70
C GLY A 343 10.80 -25.96 -17.03
N VAL A 344 9.98 -24.90 -17.05
CA VAL A 344 9.18 -24.47 -18.21
C VAL A 344 9.46 -23.01 -18.52
N ASP A 345 9.41 -22.66 -19.80
CA ASP A 345 9.50 -21.29 -20.31
C ASP A 345 8.35 -20.97 -21.31
N GLU A 346 8.35 -19.74 -21.83
CA GLU A 346 7.36 -19.24 -22.78
C GLU A 346 7.37 -19.92 -24.16
N THR A 347 8.44 -20.63 -24.51
CA THR A 347 8.58 -21.36 -25.79
C THR A 347 8.15 -22.82 -25.66
N THR A 348 8.04 -23.31 -24.44
CA THR A 348 7.68 -24.69 -24.15
C THR A 348 6.22 -24.96 -24.56
N ALA A 349 6.01 -26.01 -25.37
CA ALA A 349 4.68 -26.36 -25.88
C ALA A 349 3.65 -26.52 -24.74
N ASN A 350 2.49 -25.87 -24.89
CA ASN A 350 1.42 -25.80 -23.88
C ASN A 350 1.89 -25.36 -22.49
N TYR A 351 2.97 -24.56 -22.42
CA TYR A 351 3.58 -24.10 -21.17
C TYR A 351 3.77 -25.25 -20.16
N GLY A 352 4.35 -26.36 -20.63
CA GLY A 352 4.70 -27.52 -19.81
C GLY A 352 3.57 -28.53 -19.61
N GLY A 353 2.37 -28.28 -20.12
CA GLY A 353 1.31 -29.29 -20.17
C GLY A 353 0.61 -29.60 -18.84
N LYS A 354 0.96 -28.90 -17.75
CA LYS A 354 0.45 -29.15 -16.39
C LYS A 354 -0.79 -28.33 -16.07
N TYR A 355 -1.50 -28.74 -15.02
CA TYR A 355 -2.69 -28.06 -14.53
C TYR A 355 -2.57 -27.79 -13.04
N LEU A 356 -3.26 -26.76 -12.54
CA LEU A 356 -3.39 -26.60 -11.10
C LEU A 356 -4.44 -27.58 -10.55
N PHE A 357 -5.65 -27.58 -11.10
CA PHE A 357 -6.68 -28.59 -10.89
C PHE A 357 -6.96 -29.33 -12.20
N ASN A 358 -6.94 -30.66 -12.15
CA ASN A 358 -7.31 -31.51 -13.27
C ASN A 358 -8.23 -32.64 -12.78
N ILE A 359 -9.52 -32.32 -12.69
CA ILE A 359 -10.55 -33.17 -12.10
C ILE A 359 -10.98 -34.23 -13.12
N GLY A 360 -10.41 -35.41 -12.98
CA GLY A 360 -10.53 -36.61 -13.81
C GLY A 360 -11.70 -37.51 -13.43
N SER A 361 -11.79 -38.64 -14.14
CA SER A 361 -12.79 -39.69 -13.85
C SER A 361 -12.62 -40.32 -12.47
N ALA A 362 -11.42 -40.24 -11.89
CA ALA A 362 -11.16 -40.69 -10.52
C ALA A 362 -11.80 -39.77 -9.46
N GLU A 363 -12.24 -38.57 -9.85
CA GLU A 363 -12.89 -37.57 -9.00
C GLU A 363 -14.37 -37.38 -9.40
N ALA A 364 -14.99 -38.42 -9.98
CA ALA A 364 -16.39 -38.40 -10.39
C ALA A 364 -17.32 -38.07 -9.21
N ASP A 365 -18.40 -37.35 -9.52
CA ASP A 365 -19.43 -36.86 -8.61
C ASP A 365 -18.93 -35.98 -7.47
N ALA A 366 -17.68 -35.54 -7.51
CA ALA A 366 -17.15 -34.56 -6.56
C ALA A 366 -17.84 -33.20 -6.75
N VAL A 367 -18.16 -32.55 -5.64
CA VAL A 367 -18.71 -31.20 -5.58
C VAL A 367 -17.76 -30.32 -4.79
N LEU A 368 -17.37 -29.19 -5.36
CA LEU A 368 -16.65 -28.12 -4.67
C LEU A 368 -17.53 -26.87 -4.68
N LYS A 369 -17.99 -26.41 -3.52
CA LYS A 369 -18.92 -25.26 -3.50
C LYS A 369 -18.22 -23.97 -3.90
N HIS A 370 -17.00 -23.74 -3.43
CA HIS A 370 -16.24 -22.57 -3.87
C HIS A 370 -14.74 -22.85 -4.02
N LEU A 371 -14.20 -22.43 -5.16
CA LEU A 371 -12.78 -22.35 -5.44
C LEU A 371 -12.40 -20.87 -5.59
N THR A 372 -11.59 -20.37 -4.66
CA THR A 372 -11.25 -18.94 -4.58
C THR A 372 -9.75 -18.72 -4.67
N PHE A 373 -9.34 -17.80 -5.54
CA PHE A 373 -7.99 -17.27 -5.64
C PHE A 373 -8.01 -15.77 -5.36
N LYS A 374 -7.16 -15.31 -4.45
CA LYS A 374 -7.04 -13.90 -4.07
C LYS A 374 -5.57 -13.48 -4.07
N ALA A 375 -5.24 -12.42 -4.78
CA ALA A 375 -3.85 -11.93 -4.84
C ALA A 375 -2.83 -12.98 -5.31
N CYS A 376 -3.26 -13.98 -6.10
CA CYS A 376 -2.39 -15.06 -6.55
C CYS A 376 -1.72 -14.75 -7.89
N THR A 377 -0.54 -15.32 -8.10
CA THR A 377 0.18 -15.26 -9.37
C THR A 377 0.26 -16.67 -9.97
N PHE A 378 0.02 -16.80 -11.27
CA PHE A 378 0.08 -18.06 -11.99
C PHE A 378 1.02 -17.92 -13.17
N LYS A 379 1.96 -18.85 -13.30
CA LYS A 379 2.90 -18.88 -14.41
C LYS A 379 3.05 -20.29 -14.95
N PHE A 380 2.95 -20.43 -16.27
CA PHE A 380 3.16 -21.67 -17.00
C PHE A 380 2.21 -22.80 -16.62
N PHE A 381 1.00 -22.75 -17.17
CA PHE A 381 0.04 -23.84 -17.05
C PHE A 381 -0.61 -24.12 -18.40
N ARG A 382 -0.95 -25.38 -18.66
CA ARG A 382 -1.85 -25.72 -19.76
C ARG A 382 -3.29 -25.28 -19.48
N GLY A 383 -3.69 -25.33 -18.21
CA GLY A 383 -4.90 -24.69 -17.71
C GLY A 383 -4.90 -24.66 -16.18
N VAL A 384 -5.55 -23.66 -15.57
CA VAL A 384 -5.58 -23.54 -14.11
C VAL A 384 -6.58 -24.55 -13.54
N CYS A 385 -7.84 -24.52 -13.96
CA CYS A 385 -8.85 -25.48 -13.52
C CYS A 385 -9.55 -26.15 -14.69
N ARG A 386 -9.31 -27.46 -14.86
CA ARG A 386 -10.01 -28.30 -15.85
C ARG A 386 -10.86 -29.35 -15.14
N ILE A 387 -12.13 -29.45 -15.54
CA ILE A 387 -13.03 -30.53 -15.16
C ILE A 387 -13.30 -31.41 -16.39
N GLN A 388 -12.87 -32.66 -16.36
CA GLN A 388 -13.03 -33.61 -17.46
C GLN A 388 -13.94 -34.81 -17.11
N ALA A 389 -14.57 -34.77 -15.93
CA ALA A 389 -15.52 -35.77 -15.43
C ALA A 389 -16.86 -35.14 -15.01
N ALA A 390 -17.80 -35.98 -14.56
CA ALA A 390 -19.05 -35.56 -13.94
C ALA A 390 -18.78 -34.96 -12.54
N ALA A 391 -18.25 -33.75 -12.48
CA ALA A 391 -17.94 -33.06 -11.24
C ALA A 391 -18.39 -31.60 -11.31
N THR A 392 -18.62 -31.01 -10.13
CA THR A 392 -19.20 -29.67 -10.00
C THR A 392 -18.30 -28.74 -9.22
N ILE A 393 -18.02 -27.57 -9.78
CA ILE A 393 -17.60 -26.39 -9.03
C ILE A 393 -18.78 -25.41 -9.04
N GLU A 394 -19.41 -25.15 -7.89
CA GLU A 394 -20.57 -24.25 -7.86
C GLU A 394 -20.12 -22.81 -8.16
N LYS A 395 -18.99 -22.38 -7.58
CA LYS A 395 -18.42 -21.05 -7.80
C LYS A 395 -16.91 -21.06 -7.96
N PHE A 396 -16.43 -20.53 -9.08
CA PHE A 396 -15.03 -20.20 -9.32
C PHE A 396 -14.82 -18.69 -9.21
N SER A 397 -13.88 -18.24 -8.38
CA SER A 397 -13.59 -16.81 -8.22
C SER A 397 -12.09 -16.54 -8.19
N ALA A 398 -11.63 -15.61 -9.03
CA ALA A 398 -10.28 -15.09 -9.01
C ALA A 398 -10.31 -13.56 -8.87
N SER A 399 -9.61 -13.03 -7.85
CA SER A 399 -9.55 -11.60 -7.59
C SER A 399 -8.14 -11.11 -7.30
N ASN A 400 -7.78 -9.92 -7.78
CA ASN A 400 -6.44 -9.35 -7.60
C ASN A 400 -5.32 -10.28 -8.11
N CYS A 401 -5.61 -11.15 -9.08
CA CYS A 401 -4.68 -12.18 -9.55
C CYS A 401 -3.91 -11.75 -10.79
N ILE A 402 -2.77 -12.39 -11.03
CA ILE A 402 -1.99 -12.26 -12.26
C ILE A 402 -1.87 -13.64 -12.90
N PHE A 403 -2.38 -13.80 -14.11
CA PHE A 403 -2.26 -15.02 -14.91
C PHE A 403 -1.33 -14.77 -16.08
N THR A 404 -0.23 -15.50 -16.15
CA THR A 404 0.75 -15.40 -17.25
C THR A 404 1.02 -16.77 -17.85
N TYR A 405 1.05 -16.84 -19.18
CA TYR A 405 1.36 -18.08 -19.92
C TYR A 405 0.42 -19.24 -19.52
N ILE A 406 -0.86 -19.07 -19.87
CA ILE A 406 -1.91 -20.07 -19.66
C ILE A 406 -2.35 -20.63 -21.02
N ALA A 407 -2.14 -21.91 -21.28
CA ALA A 407 -2.36 -22.47 -22.61
C ALA A 407 -3.84 -22.84 -22.86
N GLY A 408 -4.08 -23.66 -23.89
CA GLY A 408 -5.39 -23.89 -24.51
C GLY A 408 -6.54 -24.44 -23.66
N PHE A 409 -6.34 -24.73 -22.36
CA PHE A 409 -7.45 -25.02 -21.44
C PHE A 409 -7.87 -23.82 -20.58
N GLY A 410 -7.11 -22.73 -20.59
CA GLY A 410 -7.48 -21.48 -19.94
C GLY A 410 -7.51 -21.53 -18.42
N ILE A 411 -8.13 -20.52 -17.82
CA ILE A 411 -8.21 -20.37 -16.36
C ILE A 411 -9.26 -21.33 -15.76
N ALA A 412 -10.43 -21.44 -16.38
CA ALA A 412 -11.46 -22.39 -15.95
C ALA A 412 -12.14 -23.05 -17.16
N ASN A 413 -12.28 -24.38 -17.12
CA ASN A 413 -12.80 -25.16 -18.23
C ASN A 413 -13.64 -26.36 -17.78
N ALA A 414 -14.94 -26.32 -18.13
CA ALA A 414 -15.84 -27.47 -18.03
C ALA A 414 -15.74 -28.30 -19.33
N ASP A 415 -14.82 -29.27 -19.34
CA ASP A 415 -14.42 -30.06 -20.49
C ASP A 415 -15.12 -31.44 -20.57
N ASN A 416 -16.31 -31.55 -20.02
CA ASN A 416 -17.16 -32.74 -20.09
C ASN A 416 -18.66 -32.34 -20.14
N ALA A 417 -19.49 -33.16 -20.78
CA ALA A 417 -20.93 -32.92 -20.87
C ALA A 417 -21.65 -32.94 -19.51
N ALA A 418 -21.06 -33.59 -18.49
CA ALA A 418 -21.55 -33.60 -17.12
C ALA A 418 -20.73 -32.68 -16.18
N ALA A 419 -19.67 -32.01 -16.67
CA ALA A 419 -18.92 -31.06 -15.86
C ALA A 419 -19.74 -29.78 -15.64
N VAL A 420 -19.67 -29.24 -14.43
CA VAL A 420 -20.36 -27.99 -14.07
C VAL A 420 -19.37 -27.00 -13.47
N ILE A 421 -19.36 -25.78 -14.03
CA ILE A 421 -18.87 -24.59 -13.33
C ILE A 421 -20.03 -23.59 -13.33
N GLY A 422 -20.69 -23.44 -12.18
CA GLY A 422 -21.94 -22.70 -12.04
C GLY A 422 -21.75 -21.20 -12.26
N GLU A 423 -20.96 -20.57 -11.40
CA GLU A 423 -20.57 -19.17 -11.50
C GLU A 423 -19.07 -19.01 -11.72
N MET A 424 -18.68 -18.08 -12.59
CA MET A 424 -17.27 -17.73 -12.82
C MET A 424 -17.05 -16.23 -12.65
N SER A 425 -16.03 -15.86 -11.89
CA SER A 425 -15.63 -14.46 -11.75
C SER A 425 -14.13 -14.24 -11.87
N LEU A 426 -13.76 -13.16 -12.55
CA LEU A 426 -12.41 -12.63 -12.66
C LEU A 426 -12.45 -11.13 -12.40
N ILE A 427 -11.86 -10.67 -11.30
CA ILE A 427 -12.02 -9.30 -10.82
C ILE A 427 -10.65 -8.68 -10.49
N ASN A 428 -10.42 -7.42 -10.84
CA ASN A 428 -9.17 -6.71 -10.52
C ASN A 428 -7.92 -7.50 -10.94
N SER A 429 -7.93 -8.14 -12.11
CA SER A 429 -6.91 -9.13 -12.44
C SER A 429 -6.26 -8.87 -13.78
N THR A 430 -5.01 -9.29 -13.91
CA THR A 430 -4.23 -9.18 -15.14
C THR A 430 -4.09 -10.57 -15.76
N VAL A 431 -4.36 -10.66 -17.06
CA VAL A 431 -4.18 -11.88 -17.84
C VAL A 431 -3.31 -11.56 -19.03
N SER A 432 -2.14 -12.19 -19.11
CA SER A 432 -1.19 -12.01 -20.20
C SER A 432 -0.76 -13.34 -20.79
N TYR A 433 -0.65 -13.42 -22.12
CA TYR A 433 -0.29 -14.66 -22.82
C TYR A 433 -1.18 -15.85 -22.41
N ALA A 434 -2.48 -15.63 -22.26
CA ALA A 434 -3.45 -16.71 -22.10
C ALA A 434 -4.04 -17.09 -23.46
N ASP A 435 -4.11 -18.37 -23.78
CA ASP A 435 -4.77 -18.84 -25.01
C ASP A 435 -6.29 -18.69 -24.88
N LYS A 436 -6.80 -18.93 -23.66
CA LYS A 436 -8.21 -18.86 -23.27
C LYS A 436 -8.35 -18.39 -21.83
N VAL A 437 -9.52 -17.90 -21.46
CA VAL A 437 -9.86 -17.47 -20.10
C VAL A 437 -10.88 -18.42 -19.49
N PHE A 438 -12.13 -18.39 -19.95
CA PHE A 438 -13.20 -19.26 -19.46
C PHE A 438 -13.84 -20.05 -20.59
N VAL A 439 -14.10 -21.34 -20.34
CA VAL A 439 -14.63 -22.28 -21.33
C VAL A 439 -15.72 -23.17 -20.72
N ASN A 440 -16.89 -23.20 -21.36
CA ASN A 440 -17.91 -24.22 -21.16
C ASN A 440 -18.71 -24.41 -22.45
N THR A 441 -18.23 -25.32 -23.30
CA THR A 441 -18.86 -25.64 -24.59
C THR A 441 -19.59 -26.98 -24.61
N LYS A 442 -19.30 -27.84 -23.62
CA LYS A 442 -19.85 -29.20 -23.56
C LYS A 442 -21.09 -29.30 -22.69
N ASN A 443 -21.31 -28.35 -21.78
CA ASN A 443 -22.47 -28.31 -20.90
C ASN A 443 -23.05 -26.88 -20.76
N PRO A 444 -23.54 -26.29 -21.86
CA PRO A 444 -23.83 -24.86 -21.95
C PRO A 444 -24.94 -24.36 -21.02
N THR A 445 -25.77 -25.25 -20.46
CA THR A 445 -26.92 -24.88 -19.62
C THR A 445 -26.58 -24.77 -18.13
N LYS A 446 -25.36 -25.13 -17.72
CA LYS A 446 -25.00 -25.24 -16.30
C LYS A 446 -24.18 -24.07 -15.75
N THR A 447 -23.52 -23.30 -16.61
CA THR A 447 -23.01 -21.98 -16.20
C THR A 447 -24.17 -21.01 -16.22
N THR A 448 -24.44 -20.36 -15.09
CA THR A 448 -25.54 -19.42 -14.92
C THR A 448 -25.07 -17.97 -14.98
N LYS A 449 -23.83 -17.70 -14.56
CA LYS A 449 -23.29 -16.34 -14.46
C LYS A 449 -21.78 -16.29 -14.70
N VAL A 450 -21.37 -15.28 -15.47
CA VAL A 450 -19.96 -14.91 -15.70
C VAL A 450 -19.79 -13.43 -15.42
N THR A 451 -18.83 -13.08 -14.57
CA THR A 451 -18.51 -11.68 -14.26
C THR A 451 -17.03 -11.42 -14.44
N VAL A 452 -16.69 -10.48 -15.31
CA VAL A 452 -15.32 -10.02 -15.55
C VAL A 452 -15.28 -8.52 -15.31
N GLU A 453 -14.61 -8.09 -14.25
CA GLU A 453 -14.61 -6.69 -13.83
C GLU A 453 -13.18 -6.19 -13.60
N LYS A 454 -12.86 -4.98 -14.09
CA LYS A 454 -11.57 -4.33 -13.82
C LYS A 454 -10.39 -5.23 -14.14
N CYS A 455 -10.39 -5.81 -15.34
CA CYS A 455 -9.34 -6.72 -15.77
C CYS A 455 -8.54 -6.12 -16.93
N THR A 456 -7.23 -6.37 -16.93
CA THR A 456 -6.33 -6.03 -18.04
C THR A 456 -5.93 -7.30 -18.76
N PHE A 457 -6.22 -7.37 -20.06
CA PHE A 457 -5.88 -8.49 -20.93
C PHE A 457 -4.82 -8.03 -21.94
N THR A 458 -3.70 -8.75 -22.03
CA THR A 458 -2.63 -8.46 -23.00
C THR A 458 -2.16 -9.73 -23.70
N ASN A 459 -1.82 -9.64 -25.00
CA ASN A 459 -1.37 -10.78 -25.81
C ASN A 459 -2.27 -12.04 -25.65
N SER A 460 -3.58 -11.80 -25.47
CA SER A 460 -4.60 -12.81 -25.15
C SER A 460 -5.88 -12.46 -25.91
N PRO A 461 -6.61 -13.42 -26.49
CA PRO A 461 -6.32 -14.86 -26.56
C PRO A 461 -5.18 -15.20 -27.53
N ILE A 462 -4.95 -16.50 -27.77
CA ILE A 462 -4.14 -16.97 -28.89
C ILE A 462 -4.81 -16.59 -30.22
N SER A 463 -4.01 -16.22 -31.21
CA SER A 463 -4.46 -15.81 -32.54
C SER A 463 -4.32 -16.93 -33.56
N ASP A 464 -5.11 -18.00 -33.41
CA ASP A 464 -5.06 -19.21 -34.24
C ASP A 464 -6.28 -19.38 -35.18
N GLY A 465 -7.16 -18.38 -35.23
CA GLY A 465 -8.37 -18.38 -36.05
C GLY A 465 -9.47 -19.38 -35.62
N LYS A 466 -9.33 -20.02 -34.45
CA LYS A 466 -10.29 -21.03 -33.96
C LYS A 466 -10.59 -20.95 -32.46
N SER A 467 -9.70 -20.38 -31.66
CA SER A 467 -9.80 -20.35 -30.20
C SER A 467 -10.47 -19.07 -29.73
N TYR A 468 -11.53 -19.23 -28.94
CA TYR A 468 -12.23 -18.12 -28.27
C TYR A 468 -11.63 -17.88 -26.88
N MET A 469 -11.45 -16.61 -26.52
CA MET A 469 -11.03 -16.20 -25.17
C MET A 469 -12.04 -16.62 -24.09
N PHE A 470 -13.32 -16.36 -24.36
CA PHE A 470 -14.48 -16.70 -23.56
C PHE A 470 -15.40 -17.58 -24.43
N ASP A 471 -15.32 -18.89 -24.24
CA ASP A 471 -15.99 -19.86 -25.09
C ASP A 471 -17.15 -20.55 -24.37
N PHE A 472 -18.35 -20.08 -24.64
CA PHE A 472 -19.59 -20.53 -24.02
C PHE A 472 -20.60 -20.99 -25.08
N ASN A 473 -20.10 -21.65 -26.13
CA ASN A 473 -20.93 -22.11 -27.24
C ASN A 473 -22.23 -22.79 -26.78
N GLY A 474 -23.38 -22.25 -27.20
CA GLY A 474 -24.70 -22.76 -26.83
C GLY A 474 -25.25 -22.23 -25.49
N SER A 475 -24.49 -21.48 -24.70
CA SER A 475 -24.90 -21.01 -23.37
C SER A 475 -25.69 -19.70 -23.42
N SER A 476 -26.68 -19.58 -22.54
CA SER A 476 -27.48 -18.37 -22.32
C SER A 476 -27.28 -17.74 -20.93
N ALA A 477 -26.12 -17.99 -20.32
CA ALA A 477 -25.75 -17.43 -19.02
C ALA A 477 -25.78 -15.89 -18.99
N ASP A 478 -25.79 -15.31 -17.79
CA ASP A 478 -25.61 -13.87 -17.63
C ASP A 478 -24.13 -13.51 -17.73
N PHE A 479 -23.73 -12.88 -18.83
CA PHE A 479 -22.37 -12.46 -19.10
C PHE A 479 -22.20 -10.95 -18.87
N LYS A 480 -21.44 -10.57 -17.84
CA LYS A 480 -21.17 -9.16 -17.50
C LYS A 480 -19.69 -8.86 -17.55
N PHE A 481 -19.32 -7.88 -18.36
CA PHE A 481 -17.97 -7.35 -18.51
C PHE A 481 -17.97 -5.86 -18.20
N SER A 482 -17.22 -5.45 -17.20
CA SER A 482 -17.16 -4.04 -16.82
C SER A 482 -15.74 -3.56 -16.58
N LYS A 483 -15.44 -2.33 -17.01
CA LYS A 483 -14.19 -1.64 -16.69
C LYS A 483 -12.95 -2.44 -17.11
N CYS A 484 -13.00 -3.18 -18.21
CA CYS A 484 -11.87 -4.00 -18.66
C CYS A 484 -11.06 -3.30 -19.76
N ILE A 485 -9.77 -3.63 -19.85
CA ILE A 485 -8.88 -3.22 -20.94
C ILE A 485 -8.45 -4.47 -21.71
N PHE A 486 -8.71 -4.49 -23.02
CA PHE A 486 -8.24 -5.49 -23.97
C PHE A 486 -7.13 -4.85 -24.81
N ALA A 487 -5.89 -4.98 -24.36
CA ALA A 487 -4.73 -4.41 -25.02
C ALA A 487 -4.01 -5.47 -25.87
N LYS A 488 -3.36 -5.01 -26.94
CA LYS A 488 -2.62 -5.78 -27.96
C LYS A 488 -2.97 -7.28 -28.12
N SER A 489 -3.50 -7.65 -29.29
CA SER A 489 -3.68 -9.05 -29.68
C SER A 489 -2.34 -9.80 -29.75
N ARG A 490 -2.31 -11.11 -29.47
CA ARG A 490 -1.07 -11.90 -29.54
C ARG A 490 -0.44 -11.83 -30.93
N ASP A 491 -1.28 -11.82 -31.95
CA ASP A 491 -0.91 -11.52 -33.33
C ASP A 491 -1.79 -10.37 -33.84
N ALA A 492 -1.16 -9.27 -34.23
CA ALA A 492 -1.83 -8.07 -34.76
C ALA A 492 -2.21 -8.20 -36.24
N VAL A 493 -1.84 -9.30 -36.92
CA VAL A 493 -2.19 -9.58 -38.31
C VAL A 493 -3.39 -10.51 -38.36
N ASN A 494 -3.30 -11.66 -37.70
CA ASN A 494 -4.38 -12.65 -37.69
C ASN A 494 -5.52 -12.23 -36.74
N GLY A 495 -5.22 -11.48 -35.69
CA GLY A 495 -6.22 -10.99 -34.75
C GLY A 495 -6.79 -12.04 -33.80
N SER A 496 -7.76 -11.60 -33.01
CA SER A 496 -8.29 -12.36 -31.88
C SER A 496 -9.76 -12.71 -32.08
N ILE A 497 -10.13 -13.94 -31.73
CA ILE A 497 -11.52 -14.37 -31.57
C ILE A 497 -11.82 -14.40 -30.07
N CYS A 498 -12.76 -13.59 -29.58
CA CYS A 498 -12.88 -13.36 -28.14
C CYS A 498 -14.10 -14.00 -27.50
N PHE A 499 -15.30 -13.82 -28.03
CA PHE A 499 -16.53 -14.24 -27.33
C PHE A 499 -17.44 -15.09 -28.21
N ARG A 500 -17.99 -16.15 -27.62
CA ARG A 500 -19.04 -16.97 -28.22
C ARG A 500 -20.01 -17.46 -27.17
N ALA A 501 -21.30 -17.19 -27.38
CA ALA A 501 -22.42 -17.70 -26.59
C ALA A 501 -23.73 -17.59 -27.40
N SER A 502 -24.83 -18.13 -26.88
CA SER A 502 -26.17 -17.93 -27.43
C SER A 502 -26.78 -16.59 -27.02
N LYS A 503 -26.40 -16.06 -25.85
CA LYS A 503 -26.81 -14.75 -25.34
C LYS A 503 -25.66 -13.75 -25.46
N SER A 504 -25.96 -12.54 -25.93
CA SER A 504 -24.98 -11.44 -25.98
C SER A 504 -24.48 -11.07 -24.58
N ALA A 505 -23.23 -10.59 -24.51
CA ALA A 505 -22.64 -10.10 -23.27
C ALA A 505 -22.89 -8.61 -23.05
N ASP A 506 -23.04 -8.23 -21.79
CA ASP A 506 -23.15 -6.83 -21.38
C ASP A 506 -21.75 -6.25 -21.15
N PHE A 507 -21.35 -5.26 -21.97
CA PHE A 507 -20.09 -4.52 -21.81
C PHE A 507 -20.35 -3.11 -21.28
N SER A 508 -19.63 -2.71 -20.22
CA SER A 508 -19.74 -1.37 -19.63
C SER A 508 -18.36 -0.79 -19.31
N SER A 509 -18.02 0.35 -19.93
CA SER A 509 -16.70 0.99 -19.79
C SER A 509 -15.53 0.03 -20.07
N CYS A 510 -15.69 -0.85 -21.06
CA CYS A 510 -14.63 -1.72 -21.53
C CYS A 510 -13.94 -1.06 -22.73
N TYR A 511 -12.61 -1.16 -22.80
CA TYR A 511 -11.80 -0.50 -23.81
C TYR A 511 -10.88 -1.50 -24.51
N LYS A 512 -10.53 -1.23 -25.77
CA LYS A 512 -9.48 -1.94 -26.50
C LYS A 512 -8.49 -0.95 -27.11
N SER A 513 -7.21 -1.29 -27.11
CA SER A 513 -6.19 -0.49 -27.83
C SER A 513 -6.31 -0.68 -29.34
N SER A 514 -5.71 0.21 -30.12
CA SER A 514 -5.78 0.16 -31.60
C SER A 514 -5.15 -1.09 -32.21
N ASP A 515 -4.15 -1.66 -31.52
CA ASP A 515 -3.45 -2.89 -31.86
C ASP A 515 -4.09 -4.16 -31.26
N PHE A 516 -5.26 -4.03 -30.62
CA PHE A 516 -6.15 -5.15 -30.35
C PHE A 516 -7.11 -5.35 -31.53
N VAL A 517 -6.66 -6.16 -32.49
CA VAL A 517 -7.37 -6.42 -33.74
C VAL A 517 -8.23 -7.68 -33.66
N TRP A 518 -9.37 -7.65 -34.35
CA TRP A 518 -10.30 -8.78 -34.47
C TRP A 518 -9.88 -9.73 -35.58
N TYR A 519 -10.15 -11.02 -35.39
CA TYR A 519 -9.98 -12.00 -36.45
C TYR A 519 -11.12 -11.92 -37.48
N TYR A 520 -10.77 -12.00 -38.76
CA TYR A 520 -11.68 -12.15 -39.88
C TYR A 520 -11.43 -13.50 -40.54
N ALA A 521 -12.49 -14.29 -40.71
CA ALA A 521 -12.40 -15.48 -41.55
C ALA A 521 -12.16 -15.05 -43.02
N VAL A 522 -11.57 -15.95 -43.81
CA VAL A 522 -11.37 -15.71 -45.24
C VAL A 522 -12.71 -15.31 -45.88
N ASP A 523 -12.70 -14.23 -46.67
CA ASP A 523 -13.86 -13.63 -47.35
C ASP A 523 -14.98 -13.10 -46.42
N ALA A 524 -14.76 -13.02 -45.10
CA ALA A 524 -15.74 -12.46 -44.18
C ALA A 524 -15.74 -10.93 -44.19
N THR A 525 -16.94 -10.34 -44.17
CA THR A 525 -17.15 -8.88 -44.06
C THR A 525 -17.31 -8.41 -42.61
N ALA A 526 -17.41 -9.34 -41.66
CA ALA A 526 -17.56 -9.07 -40.24
C ALA A 526 -16.57 -9.90 -39.41
N PRO A 527 -16.09 -9.36 -38.27
CA PRO A 527 -15.17 -10.09 -37.40
C PRO A 527 -15.86 -11.27 -36.73
N THR A 528 -15.11 -12.35 -36.49
CA THR A 528 -15.63 -13.53 -35.77
C THR A 528 -15.44 -13.36 -34.27
N GLY A 529 -16.54 -13.45 -33.51
CA GLY A 529 -16.49 -13.46 -32.03
C GLY A 529 -15.91 -12.18 -31.43
N ALA A 530 -16.20 -11.02 -32.03
CA ALA A 530 -15.81 -9.73 -31.49
C ALA A 530 -16.50 -9.42 -30.14
N LEU A 531 -15.93 -8.49 -29.38
CA LEU A 531 -16.55 -7.97 -28.16
C LEU A 531 -17.39 -6.73 -28.51
N ASP A 532 -18.63 -6.97 -28.93
CA ASP A 532 -19.56 -5.91 -29.33
C ASP A 532 -19.90 -5.01 -28.13
N GLY A 533 -19.56 -3.72 -28.20
CA GLY A 533 -19.74 -2.75 -27.11
C GLY A 533 -18.45 -2.35 -26.37
N VAL A 534 -17.29 -2.88 -26.78
CA VAL A 534 -15.98 -2.41 -26.30
C VAL A 534 -15.55 -1.14 -27.06
N LEU A 535 -15.19 -0.10 -26.31
CA LEU A 535 -14.78 1.21 -26.82
C LEU A 535 -13.34 1.17 -27.37
N LEU A 536 -13.09 1.88 -28.45
CA LEU A 536 -11.73 2.01 -29.01
C LEU A 536 -10.96 3.11 -28.27
N TYR A 537 -9.82 2.75 -27.70
CA TYR A 537 -8.73 3.67 -27.42
C TYR A 537 -7.87 3.77 -28.69
N SER A 538 -7.76 4.97 -29.26
CA SER A 538 -7.24 5.17 -30.62
C SER A 538 -5.73 4.92 -30.78
N LYS A 539 -5.00 4.85 -29.68
CA LYS A 539 -3.55 4.60 -29.64
C LYS A 539 -3.25 3.15 -29.29
N ASP A 540 -2.01 2.74 -29.51
CA ASP A 540 -1.57 1.37 -29.23
C ASP A 540 -1.31 1.13 -27.74
N TRP A 541 -1.07 -0.12 -27.36
CA TRP A 541 -0.81 -0.47 -25.96
C TRP A 541 0.51 0.11 -25.39
N THR A 542 1.50 0.43 -26.25
CA THR A 542 2.78 1.04 -25.81
C THR A 542 2.62 2.51 -25.50
N GLU A 543 1.63 3.18 -26.08
CA GLU A 543 1.22 4.52 -25.67
C GLU A 543 0.34 4.52 -24.41
N LEU A 544 -0.46 3.46 -24.21
CA LEU A 544 -1.31 3.31 -23.03
C LEU A 544 -0.52 3.02 -21.74
N PHE A 545 0.46 2.12 -21.83
CA PHE A 545 1.19 1.57 -20.68
C PHE A 545 2.66 2.01 -20.62
N LYS A 546 3.24 2.01 -19.42
CA LYS A 546 4.65 2.39 -19.18
C LYS A 546 5.64 1.48 -19.92
N ALA A 547 5.65 0.19 -19.61
CA ALA A 547 6.55 -0.78 -20.22
C ALA A 547 5.85 -2.16 -20.37
N PRO A 548 4.84 -2.26 -21.25
CA PRO A 548 4.00 -3.45 -21.32
C PRO A 548 4.72 -4.72 -21.82
N ALA A 549 5.86 -4.59 -22.49
CA ALA A 549 6.72 -5.72 -22.85
C ALA A 549 7.40 -6.37 -21.62
N ASP A 550 7.63 -5.57 -20.57
CA ASP A 550 8.22 -6.01 -19.30
C ASP A 550 7.15 -6.34 -18.24
N PHE A 551 5.90 -6.53 -18.68
CA PHE A 551 4.72 -6.74 -17.81
C PHE A 551 4.39 -5.57 -16.88
N ASP A 552 4.94 -4.38 -17.12
CA ASP A 552 4.51 -3.15 -16.46
C ASP A 552 3.36 -2.51 -17.26
N PHE A 553 2.14 -2.81 -16.80
CA PHE A 553 0.92 -2.28 -17.38
C PHE A 553 0.46 -0.98 -16.70
N THR A 554 1.31 -0.29 -15.93
CA THR A 554 0.94 1.00 -15.33
C THR A 554 0.48 1.97 -16.42
N LEU A 555 -0.72 2.53 -16.24
CA LEU A 555 -1.31 3.50 -17.15
C LEU A 555 -0.47 4.78 -17.15
N LYS A 556 -0.11 5.28 -18.34
CA LYS A 556 0.62 6.53 -18.50
C LYS A 556 -0.12 7.61 -19.28
N ASP A 557 -1.12 7.24 -20.09
CA ASP A 557 -1.93 8.22 -20.80
C ASP A 557 -3.10 8.70 -19.91
N GLU A 558 -2.91 9.85 -19.27
CA GLU A 558 -3.93 10.46 -18.42
C GLU A 558 -5.18 10.93 -19.19
N LYS A 559 -5.11 11.01 -20.53
CA LYS A 559 -6.25 11.37 -21.39
C LYS A 559 -7.08 10.17 -21.82
N PHE A 560 -6.66 8.95 -21.46
CA PHE A 560 -7.47 7.76 -21.70
C PHE A 560 -8.77 7.84 -20.89
N ASP A 561 -9.93 7.72 -21.54
CA ASP A 561 -11.24 7.78 -20.87
C ASP A 561 -11.40 6.76 -19.72
N GLY A 562 -10.67 5.64 -19.79
CA GLY A 562 -10.64 4.62 -18.73
C GLY A 562 -9.55 4.83 -17.69
N TYR A 563 -8.81 5.96 -17.68
CA TYR A 563 -7.71 6.21 -16.75
C TYR A 563 -8.19 6.14 -15.29
N LYS A 564 -7.59 5.24 -14.50
CA LYS A 564 -7.99 4.92 -13.11
C LYS A 564 -9.45 4.46 -12.93
N ILE A 565 -10.09 4.02 -14.01
CA ILE A 565 -11.47 3.50 -14.02
C ILE A 565 -11.49 2.07 -14.54
N ALA A 566 -10.81 1.81 -15.66
CA ALA A 566 -10.73 0.53 -16.33
C ALA A 566 -9.37 -0.15 -16.13
N GLY A 567 -9.34 -1.46 -16.37
CA GLY A 567 -8.18 -2.31 -16.16
C GLY A 567 -8.01 -2.73 -14.70
N ASP A 568 -7.02 -3.59 -14.48
CA ASP A 568 -6.61 -4.03 -13.15
C ASP A 568 -6.09 -2.83 -12.32
N PRO A 569 -6.69 -2.53 -11.15
CA PRO A 569 -6.32 -1.38 -10.32
C PRO A 569 -4.87 -1.36 -9.81
N ARG A 570 -4.15 -2.50 -9.88
CA ARG A 570 -2.71 -2.53 -9.58
C ARG A 570 -1.90 -1.57 -10.46
N TRP A 571 -2.44 -1.23 -11.63
CA TRP A 571 -1.75 -0.47 -12.66
C TRP A 571 -2.24 0.98 -12.82
N TRP A 572 -3.06 1.47 -11.90
CA TRP A 572 -3.64 2.82 -11.95
C TRP A 572 -2.66 3.94 -11.62
#